data_AF-A0AAP6WNA7-F1
#
_entry.id   AF-A0AAP6WNA7-F1
#
_cell.length_a   1.000
_cell.length_b   1.000
_cell.length_c   1.000
_cell.angle_alpha   90.00
_cell.angle_beta   90.00
_cell.angle_gamma   90.00
#
_symmetry.space_group_name_H-M   'P 1'
#
loop_
_entity.id
_entity.type
_entity.pdbx_description
1 polymer ?
#
loop_
_entity_poly.entity_id
_entity_poly.type
_entity_poly.pdbx_seq_one_letter_code
_entity_poly.pdbx_strand_id
1 'polypeptide(L)'
;MEFPTEKELDANNEVFDDKYIITKLIPKLHNICDENKVLEKDNSVYLAFILAYKDKLWYIDSDFSLIKFTDEYLTHGCGLEFAEGSLYTTKDMDLNIPTKIRLALESSSIASGVSAPYYIVNTIDDEVLKFEK
;
A
#
# COMPACT_ATOMS: atom_id res chain seq x y z
N MET A 1 6.94 6.06 12.40
CA MET A 1 7.72 4.84 12.18
C MET A 1 8.65 5.11 11.02
N GLU A 2 9.95 4.87 11.18
CA GLU A 2 10.89 4.89 10.05
C GLU A 2 10.96 3.47 9.46
N PHE A 3 10.78 3.37 8.15
CA PHE A 3 11.03 2.14 7.41
C PHE A 3 12.54 1.97 7.23
N PRO A 4 13.06 0.73 7.24
CA PRO A 4 14.49 0.51 7.05
C PRO A 4 14.89 0.99 5.65
N THR A 5 15.97 1.75 5.57
CA THR A 5 16.65 2.05 4.31
C THR A 5 17.33 0.79 3.78
N GLU A 6 17.63 0.76 2.48
CA GLU A 6 18.41 -0.35 1.90
C GLU A 6 19.76 -0.52 2.61
N LYS A 7 20.41 0.59 2.97
CA LYS A 7 21.68 0.57 3.71
C LYS A 7 21.55 -0.10 5.08
N GLU A 8 20.43 0.07 5.77
CA GLU A 8 20.19 -0.56 7.07
C GLU A 8 19.88 -2.05 6.93
N LEU A 9 19.12 -2.43 5.90
CA LEU A 9 18.89 -3.84 5.57
C LEU A 9 20.22 -4.54 5.26
N ASP A 10 21.05 -3.93 4.40
CA ASP A 10 22.36 -4.46 4.03
C ASP A 10 23.29 -4.56 5.24
N ALA A 11 23.34 -3.53 6.09
CA ALA A 11 24.18 -3.52 7.29
C ALA A 11 23.80 -4.63 8.29
N ASN A 12 22.51 -4.99 8.34
CA ASN A 12 22.00 -6.04 9.21
C ASN A 12 21.95 -7.43 8.52
N ASN A 13 22.36 -7.53 7.26
CA ASN A 13 22.23 -8.72 6.43
C ASN A 13 20.78 -9.25 6.41
N GLU A 14 19.82 -8.31 6.35
CA GLU A 14 18.39 -8.56 6.29
C GLU A 14 17.86 -8.26 4.87
N VAL A 15 16.78 -8.92 4.47
CA VAL A 15 16.10 -8.70 3.19
C VAL A 15 14.67 -8.31 3.49
N PHE A 16 14.13 -7.31 2.78
CA PHE A 16 12.72 -6.93 2.91
C PHE A 16 11.83 -7.94 2.18
N ASP A 17 11.41 -8.97 2.91
CA ASP A 17 10.57 -10.06 2.45
C ASP A 17 9.44 -10.38 3.45
N ASP A 18 8.66 -11.41 3.15
CA ASP A 18 7.53 -11.87 3.98
C ASP A 18 7.98 -12.13 5.44
N LYS A 19 9.17 -12.71 5.63
CA LYS A 19 9.72 -13.01 6.95
C LYS A 19 10.08 -11.73 7.69
N TYR A 20 10.71 -10.77 7.03
CA TYR A 20 10.99 -9.46 7.64
C TYR A 20 9.69 -8.76 8.04
N ILE A 21 8.69 -8.76 7.16
CA ILE A 21 7.40 -8.12 7.44
C ILE A 21 6.73 -8.76 8.66
N ILE A 22 6.62 -10.09 8.70
CA ILE A 22 5.98 -10.83 9.81
C ILE A 22 6.75 -10.68 11.12
N THR A 23 8.08 -10.76 11.10
CA THR A 23 8.88 -10.84 12.34
C THR A 23 9.35 -9.48 12.86
N LYS A 24 9.35 -8.44 12.03
CA LYS A 24 9.87 -7.12 12.38
C LYS A 24 8.84 -6.01 12.19
N LEU A 25 8.15 -5.97 11.04
CA LEU A 25 7.26 -4.85 10.72
C LEU A 25 5.91 -4.95 11.43
N ILE A 26 5.21 -6.07 11.27
CA ILE A 26 3.90 -6.31 11.89
C ILE A 26 3.94 -6.15 13.41
N PRO A 27 4.92 -6.71 14.16
CA PRO A 27 5.01 -6.49 15.61
C PRO A 27 5.17 -5.01 15.98
N LYS A 28 5.94 -4.24 15.19
CA LYS A 28 6.06 -2.80 15.41
C LYS A 28 4.76 -2.06 15.11
N LEU A 29 4.05 -2.42 14.03
CA LEU A 29 2.74 -1.84 13.69
C LEU A 29 1.70 -2.12 14.79
N HIS A 30 1.62 -3.37 15.24
CA HIS A 30 0.73 -3.76 16.34
C HIS A 30 1.02 -2.95 17.62
N ASN A 31 2.30 -2.81 18.00
CA ASN A 31 2.67 -2.00 19.17
C ASN A 31 2.25 -0.53 19.01
N ILE A 32 2.44 0.07 17.83
CA ILE A 32 1.97 1.43 17.55
C ILE A 32 0.44 1.52 17.71
N CYS A 33 -0.30 0.53 17.21
CA CYS A 33 -1.75 0.51 17.35
C CYS A 33 -2.20 0.38 18.82
N ASP A 34 -1.54 -0.44 19.63
CA ASP A 34 -1.83 -0.57 21.07
C ASP A 34 -1.50 0.72 21.83
N GLU A 35 -0.33 1.31 21.57
CA GLU A 35 0.10 2.57 22.18
C GLU A 35 -0.89 3.71 21.91
N ASN A 36 -1.45 3.74 20.69
CA ASN A 36 -2.44 4.74 20.28
C ASN A 36 -3.89 4.35 20.62
N LYS A 37 -4.12 3.21 21.27
CA LYS A 37 -5.45 2.74 21.69
C LYS A 37 -6.45 2.63 20.54
N VAL A 38 -5.96 2.21 19.38
CA VAL A 38 -6.78 1.94 18.18
C VAL A 38 -7.04 0.44 17.96
N LEU A 39 -6.51 -0.42 18.83
CA LEU A 39 -6.83 -1.85 18.81
C LEU A 39 -8.23 -2.11 19.35
N GLU A 40 -8.95 -2.99 18.65
CA GLU A 40 -10.21 -3.55 19.09
C GLU A 40 -9.99 -4.64 20.15
N LYS A 41 -11.09 -5.11 20.75
CA LYS A 41 -11.02 -6.12 21.84
C LYS A 41 -10.41 -7.45 21.42
N ASP A 42 -10.41 -7.76 20.13
CA ASP A 42 -9.80 -8.96 19.54
C ASP A 42 -8.37 -8.71 19.03
N ASN A 43 -7.79 -7.54 19.31
CA ASN A 43 -6.49 -7.06 18.81
C ASN A 43 -6.45 -6.81 17.29
N SER A 44 -7.61 -6.66 16.64
CA SER A 44 -7.69 -6.13 15.27
C SER A 44 -7.68 -4.59 15.25
N VAL A 45 -7.63 -4.00 14.07
CA VAL A 45 -7.74 -2.55 13.86
C VAL A 45 -8.63 -2.26 12.64
N TYR A 46 -9.42 -1.18 12.67
CA TYR A 46 -10.27 -0.75 11.53
C TYR A 46 -9.48 -0.08 10.40
N LEU A 47 -8.35 -0.66 10.02
CA LEU A 47 -7.52 -0.21 8.91
C LEU A 47 -6.75 -1.41 8.36
N ALA A 48 -6.32 -1.28 7.11
CA ALA A 48 -5.41 -2.21 6.49
C ALA A 48 -4.29 -1.43 5.78
N PHE A 49 -3.19 -2.10 5.48
CA PHE A 49 -2.03 -1.48 4.87
C PHE A 49 -1.70 -2.14 3.55
N ILE A 50 -1.50 -1.33 2.51
CA ILE A 50 -0.78 -1.76 1.31
C ILE A 50 0.69 -1.42 1.51
N LEU A 51 1.56 -2.39 1.28
CA LEU A 51 3.01 -2.21 1.27
C LEU A 51 3.51 -2.42 -0.16
N ALA A 52 4.25 -1.46 -0.67
CA ALA A 52 5.00 -1.57 -1.92
C ALA A 52 6.48 -1.43 -1.62
N TYR A 53 7.29 -2.40 -2.07
CA TYR A 53 8.75 -2.31 -2.01
C TYR A 53 9.33 -2.94 -3.27
N LYS A 54 10.04 -2.12 -4.06
CA LYS A 54 10.50 -2.49 -5.41
C LYS A 54 9.34 -2.98 -6.28
N ASP A 55 9.42 -4.22 -6.76
CA ASP A 55 8.48 -4.90 -7.63
C ASP A 55 7.46 -5.77 -6.86
N LYS A 56 7.37 -5.63 -5.53
CA LYS A 56 6.54 -6.48 -4.68
C LYS A 56 5.46 -5.68 -3.96
N LEU A 57 4.28 -6.30 -3.88
CA LEU A 57 3.10 -5.79 -3.19
C LEU A 57 2.66 -6.76 -2.09
N TRP A 58 2.36 -6.21 -0.93
CA TRP A 58 1.73 -6.93 0.17
C TRP A 58 0.53 -6.16 0.70
N TYR A 59 -0.39 -6.90 1.29
CA TYR A 59 -1.52 -6.39 2.05
C TYR A 59 -1.42 -6.93 3.47
N ILE A 60 -1.46 -6.02 4.46
CA ILE A 60 -1.63 -6.37 5.87
C ILE A 60 -3.07 -6.07 6.24
N ASP A 61 -3.83 -7.11 6.55
CA ASP A 61 -5.24 -6.97 6.91
C ASP A 61 -5.42 -6.45 8.34
N SER A 62 -6.66 -6.15 8.70
CA SER A 62 -7.09 -5.61 10.00
C SER A 62 -6.69 -6.47 11.21
N ASP A 63 -6.50 -7.77 11.02
CA ASP A 63 -6.03 -8.72 12.04
C ASP A 63 -4.50 -8.91 12.03
N PHE A 64 -3.77 -8.06 11.29
CA PHE A 64 -2.34 -8.16 11.02
C PHE A 64 -1.90 -9.40 10.21
N SER A 65 -2.82 -10.09 9.55
CA SER A 65 -2.49 -11.15 8.58
C SER A 65 -1.78 -10.56 7.36
N LEU A 66 -0.71 -11.21 6.89
CA LEU A 66 0.03 -10.82 5.70
C LEU A 66 -0.44 -11.60 4.48
N ILE A 67 -0.83 -10.88 3.43
CA ILE A 67 -1.13 -11.44 2.11
C ILE A 67 -0.10 -10.88 1.12
N LYS A 68 0.60 -11.75 0.41
CA LYS A 68 1.48 -11.38 -0.69
C LYS A 68 0.69 -11.41 -1.99
N PHE A 69 0.72 -10.30 -2.73
CA PHE A 69 0.06 -10.22 -4.03
C PHE A 69 1.02 -10.62 -5.15
N THR A 70 0.49 -11.39 -6.10
CA THR A 70 1.19 -11.80 -7.33
C THR A 70 0.64 -11.12 -8.58
N ASP A 71 -0.45 -10.38 -8.44
CA ASP A 71 -1.07 -9.62 -9.52
C ASP A 71 -0.32 -8.30 -9.75
N GLU A 72 -0.56 -7.68 -10.91
CA GLU A 72 0.12 -6.45 -11.34
C GLU A 72 -0.26 -5.22 -10.51
N TYR A 73 -1.39 -5.27 -9.81
CA TYR A 73 -1.89 -4.17 -9.00
C TYR A 73 -2.67 -4.67 -7.79
N LEU A 74 -2.75 -3.81 -6.78
CA LEU A 74 -3.48 -4.03 -5.54
C LEU A 74 -4.21 -2.72 -5.20
N THR A 75 -5.48 -2.82 -4.79
CA THR A 75 -6.28 -1.67 -4.36
C THR A 75 -6.87 -1.91 -2.97
N HIS A 76 -7.18 -0.84 -2.26
CA HIS A 76 -7.86 -0.90 -0.98
C HIS A 76 -8.56 0.43 -0.68
N GLY A 77 -9.56 0.40 0.20
CA GLY A 77 -10.35 1.56 0.62
C GLY A 77 -11.72 1.66 -0.06
N CYS A 78 -12.48 2.71 0.25
CA CYS A 78 -13.88 2.83 -0.15
C CYS A 78 -14.14 2.96 -1.65
N GLY A 79 -13.11 3.16 -2.47
CA GLY A 79 -13.22 3.23 -3.94
C GLY A 79 -12.67 1.99 -4.66
N LEU A 80 -12.37 0.90 -3.95
CA LEU A 80 -11.61 -0.24 -4.48
C LEU A 80 -12.23 -0.83 -5.75
N GLU A 81 -13.56 -1.00 -5.82
CA GLU A 81 -14.19 -1.65 -6.98
C GLU A 81 -14.05 -0.81 -8.25
N PHE A 82 -14.05 0.51 -8.10
CA PHE A 82 -13.87 1.45 -9.22
C PHE A 82 -12.40 1.50 -9.64
N ALA A 83 -11.47 1.53 -8.68
CA ALA A 83 -10.04 1.47 -8.96
C ALA A 83 -9.69 0.18 -9.70
N GLU A 84 -10.16 -0.98 -9.23
CA GLU A 84 -9.88 -2.28 -9.82
C GLU A 84 -10.45 -2.40 -11.22
N GLY A 85 -11.68 -1.94 -11.46
CA GLY A 85 -12.25 -1.92 -12.81
C GLY A 85 -11.43 -1.08 -13.78
N SER A 86 -10.97 0.10 -13.33
CA SER A 86 -10.12 0.99 -14.13
C SER A 86 -8.75 0.36 -14.40
N LEU A 87 -8.08 -0.20 -13.40
CA LEU A 87 -6.79 -0.87 -13.55
C LEU A 87 -6.91 -2.12 -14.43
N TYR A 88 -7.93 -2.95 -14.22
CA TYR A 88 -8.18 -4.14 -15.01
C TYR A 88 -8.36 -3.83 -16.49
N THR A 89 -9.12 -2.77 -16.81
CA THR A 89 -9.39 -2.39 -18.20
C THR A 89 -8.21 -1.67 -18.86
N THR A 90 -7.36 -0.99 -18.08
CA THR A 90 -6.22 -0.23 -18.59
C THR A 90 -4.88 -0.98 -18.55
N LYS A 91 -4.78 -2.15 -17.90
CA LYS A 91 -3.52 -2.88 -17.72
C LYS A 91 -2.78 -3.19 -19.02
N ASP A 92 -3.50 -3.59 -20.07
CA ASP A 92 -2.94 -3.95 -21.38
C ASP A 92 -2.89 -2.77 -22.36
N MET A 93 -3.32 -1.57 -21.94
CA MET A 93 -3.25 -0.37 -22.78
C MET A 93 -1.85 0.22 -22.78
N ASP A 94 -1.49 0.87 -23.90
CA ASP A 94 -0.27 1.66 -24.08
C ASP A 94 -0.38 3.01 -23.34
N LEU A 95 -0.44 2.92 -22.01
CA LEU A 95 -0.46 4.03 -21.07
C LEU A 95 0.69 3.84 -20.09
N ASN A 96 1.33 4.94 -19.67
CA ASN A 96 2.32 4.87 -18.60
C ASN A 96 1.66 4.54 -17.25
N ILE A 97 2.44 3.94 -16.33
CA ILE A 97 1.93 3.49 -15.01
C ILE A 97 1.29 4.64 -14.21
N PRO A 98 1.89 5.85 -14.10
CA PRO A 98 1.25 6.95 -13.40
C PRO A 98 -0.12 7.34 -13.97
N THR A 99 -0.30 7.24 -15.29
CA THR A 99 -1.59 7.49 -15.94
C THR A 99 -2.61 6.43 -15.57
N LYS A 100 -2.24 5.13 -15.56
CA LYS A 100 -3.14 4.04 -15.14
C LYS A 100 -3.60 4.24 -13.68
N ILE A 101 -2.67 4.55 -12.78
CA ILE A 101 -2.96 4.81 -11.36
C ILE A 101 -3.87 6.04 -11.21
N ARG A 102 -3.57 7.15 -11.92
CA ARG A 102 -4.42 8.36 -11.88
C ARG A 102 -5.84 8.06 -12.35
N LEU A 103 -6.02 7.37 -13.48
CA LEU A 103 -7.34 6.98 -13.97
C LEU A 103 -8.10 6.10 -12.96
N ALA A 104 -7.40 5.25 -12.22
CA ALA A 104 -8.01 4.45 -11.15
C ALA A 104 -8.48 5.31 -9.98
N LEU A 105 -7.68 6.29 -9.55
CA LEU A 105 -8.04 7.23 -8.49
C LEU A 105 -9.19 8.16 -8.90
N GLU A 106 -9.20 8.66 -10.13
CA GLU A 106 -10.30 9.45 -10.69
C GLU A 106 -11.60 8.65 -10.78
N SER A 107 -11.53 7.39 -11.22
CA SER A 107 -12.70 6.51 -11.20
C SER A 107 -13.20 6.26 -9.77
N SER A 108 -12.28 6.18 -8.81
CA SER A 108 -12.59 5.94 -7.40
C SER A 108 -13.24 7.13 -6.71
N SER A 109 -13.16 8.34 -7.26
CA SER A 109 -13.83 9.55 -6.73
C SER A 109 -15.36 9.46 -6.74
N ILE A 110 -15.93 8.42 -7.35
CA ILE A 110 -17.35 8.07 -7.20
C ILE A 110 -17.66 7.74 -5.72
N ALA A 111 -16.70 7.17 -4.99
CA ALA A 111 -16.79 6.95 -3.56
C ALA A 111 -16.50 8.25 -2.78
N SER A 112 -17.34 8.56 -1.79
CA SER A 112 -17.29 9.83 -1.05
C SER A 112 -16.00 10.08 -0.24
N GLY A 113 -15.21 9.02 -0.01
CA GLY A 113 -13.94 9.11 0.71
C GLY A 113 -12.71 9.27 -0.18
N VAL A 114 -12.87 9.40 -1.50
CA VAL A 114 -11.75 9.53 -2.45
C VAL A 114 -11.84 10.88 -3.17
N SER A 115 -10.79 11.69 -3.04
CA SER A 115 -10.72 12.98 -3.71
C SER A 115 -9.27 13.40 -3.93
N ALA A 116 -9.07 14.27 -4.91
CA ALA A 116 -7.80 14.94 -5.14
C ALA A 116 -7.44 15.88 -3.94
N PRO A 117 -6.15 16.15 -3.69
CA PRO A 117 -5.00 15.79 -4.51
C PRO A 117 -4.58 14.32 -4.42
N TYR A 118 -4.26 13.72 -5.56
CA TYR A 118 -3.67 12.40 -5.66
C TYR A 118 -2.15 12.46 -5.60
N TYR A 119 -1.55 11.53 -4.86
CA TYR A 119 -0.11 11.38 -4.75
C TYR A 119 0.29 10.00 -5.27
N ILE A 120 1.22 9.96 -6.22
CA ILE A 120 1.79 8.73 -6.75
C ILE A 120 3.28 8.76 -6.42
N VAL A 121 3.75 7.76 -5.68
CA VAL A 121 5.15 7.61 -5.27
C VAL A 121 5.79 6.50 -6.09
N ASN A 122 6.92 6.79 -6.73
CA ASN A 122 7.74 5.79 -7.41
C ASN A 122 8.78 5.22 -6.43
N THR A 123 8.74 3.92 -6.17
CA THR A 123 9.63 3.26 -5.20
C THR A 123 11.07 3.07 -5.70
N ILE A 124 11.37 3.44 -6.96
CA ILE A 124 12.72 3.36 -7.54
C ILE A 124 13.56 4.60 -7.19
N ASP A 125 12.94 5.78 -7.24
CA ASP A 125 13.61 7.08 -7.14
C ASP A 125 12.97 8.04 -6.13
N ASP A 126 11.95 7.57 -5.41
CA ASP A 126 11.14 8.34 -4.45
C ASP A 126 10.48 9.59 -5.08
N GLU A 127 10.36 9.65 -6.41
CA GLU A 127 9.65 10.74 -7.08
C GLU A 127 8.17 10.72 -6.68
N VAL A 128 7.65 11.90 -6.30
CA VAL A 128 6.25 12.09 -5.94
C VAL A 128 5.57 12.96 -6.98
N LEU A 129 4.64 12.36 -7.72
CA LEU A 129 3.74 13.07 -8.62
C LEU A 129 2.48 13.49 -7.88
N LYS A 130 2.09 14.76 -8.02
CA LYS A 130 0.88 15.33 -7.43
C LYS A 130 -0.12 15.72 -8.53
N PHE A 131 -1.35 15.25 -8.41
CA PHE A 131 -2.45 15.61 -9.32
C PHE A 131 -3.57 16.30 -8.53
N GLU A 132 -3.92 17.53 -8.91
CA GLU A 132 -4.90 18.36 -8.18
C GLU A 132 -6.36 18.12 -8.60
N LYS A 133 -6.58 17.44 -9.73
CA LYS A 133 -7.89 17.10 -10.29
C LYS A 133 -7.81 15.78 -11.03
#